data_AF-A0A7V1E687-F1
#
_entry.id   AF-A0A7V1E687-F1
#
_cell.length_a   1.000
_cell.length_b   1.000
_cell.length_c   1.000
_cell.angle_alpha   90.00
_cell.angle_beta   90.00
_cell.angle_gamma   90.00
#
_symmetry.space_group_name_H-M   'P 1'
#
loop_
_entity.id
_entity.type
_entity.pdbx_description
1 polymer ?
#
loop_
_entity_poly.entity_id
_entity_poly.type
_entity_poly.pdbx_seq_one_letter_code
_entity_poly.pdbx_strand_id
1 'polypeptide(L)'
;MLDAYDSHVTVEVCLEDGRWVVLDPTFNISFIDREGGLMSAHDIKTQVFHELGAGINVVFHGEVAYPARWDRYYLNIFTLFNNVFVVVPGSRSGIFKLPPLRFWFGSKLYYRKLPKETTLHLESLNRLYLLGVVLLPGMILLVFGTLILNLTAS
;
A
#
# COMPACT_ATOMS: atom_id res chain seq x y z
N MET A 1 -25.06 0.14 2.50
CA MET A 1 -24.42 -1.09 3.03
C MET A 1 -22.99 -1.02 2.56
N LEU A 2 -22.02 -0.87 3.48
CA LEU A 2 -20.60 -0.93 3.11
C LEU A 2 -20.29 -2.39 2.80
N ASP A 3 -19.98 -2.72 1.55
CA ASP A 3 -19.38 -4.02 1.25
C ASP A 3 -17.92 -3.97 1.73
N ALA A 4 -17.50 -4.93 2.55
CA ALA A 4 -16.12 -5.04 2.99
C ALA A 4 -15.15 -5.35 1.83
N TYR A 5 -15.68 -5.72 0.67
CA TYR A 5 -14.93 -5.99 -0.55
C TYR A 5 -14.92 -4.81 -1.54
N ASP A 6 -15.65 -3.72 -1.27
CA ASP A 6 -15.59 -2.53 -2.12
C ASP A 6 -14.20 -1.90 -2.02
N SER A 7 -13.45 -2.00 -3.11
CA SER A 7 -12.15 -1.37 -3.27
C SER A 7 -12.29 -0.15 -4.18
N HIS A 8 -11.57 0.91 -3.85
CA HIS A 8 -11.55 2.14 -4.63
C HIS A 8 -10.12 2.53 -4.95
N VAL A 9 -9.91 3.09 -6.14
CA VAL A 9 -8.59 3.49 -6.61
C VAL A 9 -8.62 4.96 -6.96
N THR A 10 -7.68 5.71 -6.42
CA THR A 10 -7.41 7.10 -6.76
C THR A 10 -6.04 7.21 -7.44
N VAL A 11 -5.71 8.38 -7.97
CA VAL A 11 -4.38 8.67 -8.51
C VAL A 11 -3.72 9.80 -7.75
N GLU A 12 -2.40 9.73 -7.57
CA GLU A 12 -1.60 10.88 -7.14
C GLU A 12 -0.89 11.48 -8.35
N VAL A 13 -0.99 12.80 -8.49
CA VAL A 13 -0.37 13.57 -9.56
C VAL A 13 0.68 14.49 -8.96
N CYS A 14 1.86 14.53 -9.56
CA CYS A 14 2.89 15.50 -9.20
C CYS A 14 2.65 16.80 -9.97
N LEU A 15 2.44 17.90 -9.25
CA LEU A 15 2.31 19.23 -9.81
C LEU A 15 3.68 19.80 -10.23
N GLU A 16 3.67 20.87 -11.02
CA GLU A 16 4.91 21.53 -11.49
C GLU A 16 5.78 22.05 -10.34
N ASP A 17 5.18 22.38 -9.20
CA ASP A 17 5.87 22.82 -7.99
C ASP A 17 6.43 21.67 -7.14
N GLY A 18 6.30 20.42 -7.62
CA GLY A 18 6.81 19.21 -6.97
C GLY A 18 5.91 18.62 -5.88
N ARG A 19 4.73 19.22 -5.62
CA ARG A 19 3.76 18.65 -4.67
C ARG A 19 3.00 17.49 -5.30
N TRP A 20 2.73 16.47 -4.50
CA TRP A 20 1.85 15.38 -4.88
C TRP A 20 0.43 15.69 -4.41
N VAL A 21 -0.56 15.48 -5.27
CA VAL A 21 -1.97 15.72 -4.95
C VAL A 21 -2.82 14.55 -5.36
N VAL A 22 -3.81 14.19 -4.53
CA VAL A 22 -4.78 13.16 -4.88
C VAL A 22 -5.82 13.74 -5.83
N LEU A 23 -6.00 13.05 -6.95
CA LEU A 23 -7.08 13.24 -7.89
C LEU A 23 -7.87 11.93 -7.97
N ASP A 24 -9.18 12.03 -7.88
CA ASP A 24 -10.08 10.92 -8.13
C ASP A 24 -10.86 11.18 -9.41
N PRO A 25 -10.49 10.53 -10.53
CA PRO A 25 -11.14 10.75 -11.82
C PRO A 25 -12.57 10.18 -11.86
N THR A 26 -12.92 9.24 -10.97
CA THR A 26 -14.25 8.62 -10.94
C THR A 26 -15.30 9.64 -10.57
N PHE A 27 -15.02 10.42 -9.52
CA PHE A 27 -15.90 11.47 -9.03
C PHE A 27 -15.48 12.88 -9.49
N ASN A 28 -14.35 12.97 -10.21
CA ASN A 28 -13.74 14.21 -10.65
C ASN A 28 -13.49 15.18 -9.47
N ILE A 29 -12.84 14.65 -8.42
CA ILE A 29 -12.58 15.39 -7.18
C ILE A 29 -11.11 15.44 -6.80
N SER A 30 -10.78 16.43 -5.97
CA SER A 30 -9.56 16.49 -5.17
C SER A 30 -9.88 16.76 -3.70
N PHE A 31 -8.89 16.57 -2.83
CA PHE A 31 -9.00 16.87 -1.41
C PHE A 31 -8.19 18.12 -1.08
N ILE A 32 -8.78 19.01 -0.28
CA ILE A 32 -8.11 20.20 0.24
C ILE A 32 -8.16 20.22 1.78
N ASP A 33 -7.17 20.85 2.38
CA ASP A 33 -7.16 21.13 3.82
C ASP A 33 -8.11 22.30 4.19
N ARG A 34 -8.04 22.78 5.43
CA ARG A 34 -8.83 23.93 5.92
C ARG A 34 -8.40 25.27 5.31
N GLU A 35 -7.16 25.36 4.85
CA GLU A 35 -6.55 26.56 4.26
C GLU A 35 -6.75 26.60 2.74
N GLY A 36 -7.30 25.53 2.15
CA GLY A 36 -7.52 25.39 0.72
C GLY A 36 -6.36 24.75 -0.04
N GLY A 37 -5.35 24.24 0.66
CA GLY A 37 -4.21 23.53 0.07
C GLY A 37 -4.61 22.14 -0.41
N LEU A 38 -4.26 21.81 -1.67
CA LEU A 38 -4.43 20.46 -2.20
C LEU A 38 -3.59 19.44 -1.43
N MET A 39 -4.16 18.27 -1.17
CA MET A 39 -3.58 17.26 -0.30
C MET A 39 -3.08 16.02 -1.06
N SER A 40 -1.93 15.50 -0.64
CA SER A 40 -1.44 14.16 -1.03
C SER A 40 -2.13 13.06 -0.23
N ALA A 41 -1.96 11.79 -0.64
CA ALA A 41 -2.46 10.65 0.13
C ALA A 41 -1.81 10.57 1.52
N HIS A 42 -0.57 11.06 1.63
CA HIS A 42 0.14 11.14 2.91
C HIS A 42 -0.46 12.20 3.83
N ASP A 43 -0.84 13.37 3.30
CA ASP A 43 -1.46 14.45 4.07
C ASP A 43 -2.84 14.02 4.57
N ILE A 44 -3.64 13.41 3.68
CA ILE A 44 -4.95 12.88 4.01
C ILE A 44 -4.83 11.81 5.11
N LYS A 45 -3.91 10.84 4.96
CA LYS A 45 -3.67 9.83 5.99
C LYS A 45 -3.26 10.47 7.32
N THR A 46 -2.40 11.48 7.31
CA THR A 46 -1.94 12.18 8.50
C THR A 46 -3.12 12.84 9.23
N GLN A 47 -3.99 13.53 8.50
CA GLN A 47 -5.17 14.19 9.08
C GLN A 47 -6.24 13.19 9.54
N VAL A 48 -6.41 12.08 8.82
CA VAL A 48 -7.26 10.95 9.26
C VAL A 48 -6.75 10.37 10.58
N PHE A 49 -5.45 10.16 10.71
CA PHE A 49 -4.85 9.57 11.91
C PHE A 49 -4.88 10.50 13.13
N HIS A 50 -4.65 11.80 12.95
CA HIS A 50 -4.55 12.76 14.04
C HIS A 50 -5.88 13.43 14.42
N GLU A 51 -6.74 13.69 13.44
CA GLU A 51 -7.95 14.51 13.62
C GLU A 51 -9.23 13.78 13.18
N LEU A 52 -9.17 12.45 12.97
CA LEU A 52 -10.28 11.66 12.42
C LEU A 52 -10.82 12.23 11.09
N GLY A 53 -9.94 12.89 10.32
CA GLY A 53 -10.26 13.51 9.05
C GLY A 53 -10.93 14.87 9.15
N ALA A 54 -11.00 15.48 10.35
CA ALA A 54 -11.58 16.81 10.51
C ALA A 54 -10.77 17.85 9.73
N GLY A 55 -11.42 18.55 8.79
CA GLY A 55 -10.79 19.57 7.97
C GLY A 55 -10.29 19.11 6.60
N ILE A 56 -10.57 17.86 6.21
CA ILE A 56 -10.45 17.42 4.82
C ILE A 56 -11.74 17.82 4.11
N ASN A 57 -11.64 18.69 3.10
CA ASN A 57 -12.77 19.06 2.24
C ASN A 57 -12.59 18.49 0.84
N VAL A 58 -13.70 18.21 0.18
CA VAL A 58 -13.72 17.69 -1.19
C VAL A 58 -14.01 18.83 -2.16
N VAL A 59 -13.17 18.98 -3.18
CA VAL A 59 -13.35 19.92 -4.28
C VAL A 59 -13.81 19.16 -5.51
N PHE A 60 -14.90 19.60 -6.12
CA PHE A 60 -15.44 19.02 -7.36
C PHE A 60 -14.99 19.84 -8.57
N HIS A 61 -14.39 19.19 -9.57
CA HIS A 61 -13.85 19.83 -10.76
C HIS A 61 -14.83 19.82 -11.93
N GLY A 62 -16.04 20.33 -11.71
CA GLY A 62 -17.10 20.39 -12.71
C GLY A 62 -18.15 19.29 -12.58
N GLU A 63 -18.80 18.95 -13.69
CA GLU A 63 -19.84 17.92 -13.70
C GLU A 63 -19.24 16.51 -13.63
N VAL A 64 -19.80 15.68 -12.78
CA VAL A 64 -19.39 14.29 -12.62
C VAL A 64 -20.07 13.47 -13.73
N ALA A 65 -19.28 12.82 -14.57
CA ALA A 65 -19.82 11.94 -15.62
C ALA A 65 -20.56 10.72 -15.03
N TYR A 66 -20.24 10.37 -13.78
CA TYR A 66 -20.83 9.27 -13.05
C TYR A 66 -22.14 9.70 -12.35
N PRO A 67 -23.19 8.86 -12.38
CA PRO A 67 -24.50 9.19 -11.81
C PRO A 67 -24.49 9.33 -10.27
N ALA A 68 -23.42 8.89 -9.61
CA ALA A 68 -23.20 9.08 -8.18
C ALA A 68 -22.12 10.13 -7.94
N ARG A 69 -22.45 11.19 -7.18
CA ARG A 69 -21.47 12.13 -6.64
C ARG A 69 -20.93 11.62 -5.31
N TRP A 70 -19.68 11.94 -5.00
CA TRP A 70 -19.01 11.59 -3.74
C TRP A 70 -19.82 11.94 -2.49
N ASP A 71 -20.44 13.11 -2.46
CA ASP A 71 -21.25 13.59 -1.32
C ASP A 71 -22.55 12.80 -1.11
N ARG A 72 -22.99 12.05 -2.13
CA ARG A 72 -24.17 11.18 -2.09
C ARG A 72 -23.81 9.70 -2.05
N TYR A 73 -22.56 9.37 -2.34
CA TYR A 73 -22.05 8.01 -2.32
C TYR A 73 -21.44 7.72 -0.95
N TYR A 74 -21.66 6.52 -0.42
CA TYR A 74 -21.23 6.15 0.95
C TYR A 74 -19.72 5.83 1.04
N LEU A 75 -18.86 6.67 0.46
CA LEU A 75 -17.40 6.55 0.59
C LEU A 75 -16.92 7.28 1.83
N ASN A 76 -16.26 6.53 2.72
CA ASN A 76 -15.68 7.07 3.94
C ASN A 76 -14.17 7.33 3.73
N ILE A 77 -13.77 8.60 3.86
CA ILE A 77 -12.36 9.05 3.73
C ILE A 77 -11.45 8.30 4.71
N PHE A 78 -11.92 8.03 5.93
CA PHE A 78 -11.19 7.22 6.90
C PHE A 78 -10.88 5.86 6.31
N THR A 79 -11.88 5.14 5.80
CA THR A 79 -11.68 3.80 5.23
C THR A 79 -10.70 3.80 4.06
N LEU A 80 -10.75 4.83 3.21
CA LEU A 80 -9.91 4.95 2.02
C LEU A 80 -8.44 5.22 2.33
N PHE A 81 -8.16 6.07 3.32
CA PHE A 81 -6.81 6.59 3.56
C PHE A 81 -6.20 6.16 4.89
N ASN A 82 -6.91 5.35 5.70
CA ASN A 82 -6.34 4.78 6.92
C ASN A 82 -5.12 3.89 6.62
N ASN A 83 -5.11 3.20 5.48
CA ASN A 83 -3.98 2.36 5.06
C ASN A 83 -3.38 2.84 3.73
N VAL A 84 -2.18 3.40 3.77
CA VAL A 84 -1.43 3.79 2.57
C VAL A 84 -0.25 2.86 2.37
N PHE A 85 -0.27 2.12 1.25
CA PHE A 85 0.81 1.24 0.83
C PHE A 85 1.51 1.78 -0.41
N VAL A 86 2.84 1.72 -0.41
CA VAL A 86 3.70 2.12 -1.52
C VAL A 86 4.28 0.87 -2.16
N VAL A 87 4.07 0.70 -3.45
CA VAL A 87 4.69 -0.39 -4.23
C VAL A 87 5.95 0.15 -4.89
N VAL A 88 7.10 -0.38 -4.49
CA VAL A 88 8.36 -0.18 -5.21
C VAL A 88 8.52 -1.31 -6.21
N PRO A 89 8.55 -1.03 -7.52
CA PRO A 89 8.69 -2.07 -8.53
C PRO A 89 10.05 -2.76 -8.39
N GLY A 90 10.03 -4.09 -8.44
CA GLY A 90 11.25 -4.90 -8.48
C GLY A 90 11.77 -5.07 -9.90
N SER A 91 12.75 -5.96 -10.04
CA SER A 91 13.26 -6.32 -11.36
C SER A 91 12.21 -7.07 -12.20
N ARG A 92 12.16 -6.79 -13.50
CA ARG A 92 11.18 -7.35 -14.44
C ARG A 92 11.49 -8.79 -14.86
N SER A 93 12.68 -9.31 -14.55
CA SER A 93 13.07 -10.66 -14.95
C SER A 93 12.23 -11.72 -14.24
N GLY A 94 11.79 -12.74 -14.99
CA GLY A 94 10.95 -13.83 -14.48
C GLY A 94 11.60 -14.62 -13.34
N ILE A 95 12.93 -14.73 -13.32
CA ILE A 95 13.67 -15.44 -12.27
C ILE A 95 13.50 -14.79 -10.89
N PHE A 96 13.34 -13.46 -10.83
CA PHE A 96 13.12 -12.73 -9.59
C PHE A 96 11.68 -12.83 -9.07
N LYS A 97 10.81 -13.59 -9.75
CA LYS A 97 9.49 -13.96 -9.22
C LYS A 97 9.56 -15.21 -8.32
N LEU A 98 10.65 -15.96 -8.36
CA LEU A 98 10.82 -17.21 -7.61
C LEU A 98 11.40 -16.98 -6.20
N PRO A 99 10.98 -17.76 -5.20
CA PRO A 99 11.71 -17.88 -3.93
C PRO A 99 13.15 -18.42 -4.13
N PRO A 100 14.12 -17.98 -3.33
CA PRO A 100 14.04 -16.88 -2.37
C PRO A 100 14.33 -15.51 -3.02
N LEU A 101 14.73 -15.48 -4.30
CA LEU A 101 15.14 -14.27 -5.04
C LEU A 101 14.09 -13.16 -5.03
N ARG A 102 12.80 -13.52 -5.06
CA ARG A 102 11.67 -12.58 -4.94
C ARG A 102 11.74 -11.71 -3.70
N PHE A 103 12.24 -12.23 -2.57
CA PHE A 103 12.32 -11.47 -1.33
C PHE A 103 13.25 -10.25 -1.45
N TRP A 104 14.39 -10.41 -2.15
CA TRP A 104 15.37 -9.33 -2.30
C TRP A 104 15.15 -8.47 -3.54
N PHE A 105 14.82 -9.10 -4.67
CA PHE A 105 14.80 -8.48 -6.01
C PHE A 105 13.40 -8.26 -6.59
N GLY A 106 12.37 -8.83 -5.96
CA GLY A 106 10.98 -8.64 -6.37
C GLY A 106 10.43 -7.27 -5.95
N SER A 107 9.20 -6.98 -6.38
CA SER A 107 8.50 -5.77 -5.96
C SER A 107 8.28 -5.77 -4.46
N LYS A 108 8.48 -4.60 -3.84
CA LYS A 108 8.37 -4.44 -2.39
C LYS A 108 7.16 -3.57 -2.08
N LEU A 109 6.31 -4.07 -1.18
CA LEU A 109 5.19 -3.32 -0.64
C LEU A 109 5.62 -2.74 0.71
N TYR A 110 5.58 -1.42 0.83
CA TYR A 110 5.89 -0.73 2.07
C TYR A 110 4.65 -0.03 2.60
N TYR A 111 4.41 -0.18 3.88
CA TYR A 111 3.38 0.61 4.55
C TYR A 111 3.93 1.97 4.94
N ARG A 112 3.25 3.04 4.54
CA ARG A 112 3.66 4.41 4.88
C ARG A 112 3.27 4.71 6.33
N LYS A 113 4.16 4.35 7.25
CA LYS A 113 3.96 4.50 8.70
C LYS A 113 4.04 5.97 9.15
N LEU A 114 3.13 6.39 10.03
CA LEU A 114 3.22 7.67 10.75
C LEU A 114 4.04 7.53 12.06
N PRO A 115 4.65 8.61 12.60
CA PRO A 115 5.59 8.55 13.73
C PRO A 115 5.09 7.85 15.02
N LYS A 116 3.77 7.67 15.18
CA LYS A 116 3.14 7.03 16.36
C LYS A 116 2.28 5.81 16.01
N GLU A 117 2.27 5.41 14.75
CA GLU A 117 1.47 4.29 14.28
C GLU A 117 2.16 2.96 14.60
N THR A 118 1.40 1.91 14.91
CA THR A 118 1.97 0.58 15.14
C THR A 118 1.79 -0.28 13.88
N THR A 119 2.86 -0.96 13.48
CA THR A 119 2.92 -1.80 12.27
C THR A 119 3.27 -3.25 12.60
N LEU A 120 3.09 -3.65 13.86
CA LEU A 120 3.52 -4.94 14.39
C LEU A 120 2.94 -6.12 13.61
N HIS A 121 1.68 -6.03 13.17
CA HIS A 121 1.07 -7.10 12.38
C HIS A 121 1.78 -7.25 11.02
N LEU A 122 2.07 -6.14 10.33
CA LEU A 122 2.74 -6.14 9.03
C LEU A 122 4.19 -6.62 9.14
N GLU A 123 4.89 -6.17 10.18
CA GLU A 123 6.24 -6.62 10.49
C GLU A 123 6.27 -8.13 10.81
N SER A 124 5.30 -8.62 11.58
CA SER A 124 5.16 -10.05 11.89
C SER A 124 4.90 -10.87 10.62
N LEU A 125 4.00 -10.43 9.74
CA LEU A 125 3.74 -11.09 8.47
C LEU A 125 5.00 -11.15 7.59
N ASN A 126 5.78 -10.06 7.55
CA ASN A 126 7.00 -10.00 6.74
C ASN A 126 8.09 -10.94 7.29
N ARG A 127 8.19 -11.07 8.63
CA ARG A 127 9.10 -12.04 9.28
C ARG A 127 8.67 -13.48 9.02
N LEU A 128 7.37 -13.79 9.09
CA LEU A 128 6.84 -15.10 8.76
C LEU A 128 7.10 -15.45 7.29
N TYR A 129 6.93 -14.48 6.38
CA TYR A 129 7.26 -14.66 4.97
C TYR A 129 8.75 -14.99 4.78
N LEU A 130 9.66 -14.22 5.40
CA LEU A 130 11.10 -14.50 5.35
C LEU A 130 11.40 -15.91 5.86
N LEU A 131 10.81 -16.30 7.01
CA LEU A 131 11.02 -17.63 7.57
C LEU A 131 10.55 -18.74 6.63
N GLY A 132 9.31 -18.65 6.14
CA GLY A 132 8.69 -19.71 5.35
C GLY A 132 9.19 -19.80 3.91
N VAL A 133 9.50 -18.66 3.29
CA VAL A 133 9.81 -18.61 1.85
C VAL A 133 11.32 -18.58 1.58
N VAL A 134 12.12 -18.12 2.54
CA VAL A 134 13.57 -18.00 2.37
C VAL A 134 14.32 -18.98 3.26
N LEU A 135 14.10 -18.93 4.58
CA LEU A 135 14.92 -19.68 5.52
C LEU A 135 14.57 -21.17 5.52
N LEU A 136 13.29 -21.52 5.55
CA LEU A 136 12.83 -22.91 5.62
C LEU A 136 13.29 -23.74 4.40
N PRO A 137 13.16 -23.28 3.14
CA PRO A 137 13.70 -24.01 1.99
C PRO A 137 15.22 -24.16 2.06
N GLY A 138 15.95 -23.13 2.52
CA GLY A 138 17.40 -23.20 2.71
C GLY A 138 17.81 -24.25 3.74
N MET A 139 17.10 -24.31 4.87
CA MET A 139 17.33 -25.34 5.91
C MET A 139 17.03 -26.75 5.38
N ILE A 140 15.93 -26.93 4.64
CA ILE A 140 15.57 -28.20 4.02
C ILE A 140 16.68 -28.65 3.06
N LEU A 141 17.13 -27.77 2.15
CA LEU A 141 18.20 -28.07 1.21
C LEU A 141 19.51 -28.45 1.91
N LEU A 142 19.85 -27.77 3.01
CA LEU A 142 21.01 -28.12 3.83
C LEU A 142 20.89 -29.52 4.45
N VAL A 143 19.75 -29.83 5.08
CA VAL A 143 19.51 -31.13 5.73
C VAL A 143 19.51 -32.27 4.71
N PHE A 144 18.83 -32.10 3.57
CA PHE A 144 18.85 -33.11 2.52
C PHE A 144 20.22 -33.25 1.87
N GLY A 145 20.94 -32.14 1.67
CA GLY A 145 22.30 -32.15 1.14
C GLY A 145 23.26 -32.94 2.04
N THR A 146 23.23 -32.72 3.35
CA THR A 146 24.07 -33.48 4.29
C THR A 146 23.67 -34.95 4.36
N LEU A 147 22.38 -35.27 4.30
CA LEU A 147 21.89 -36.65 4.25
C LEU A 147 22.42 -37.39 3.01
N ILE A 148 22.33 -36.77 1.83
CA ILE A 148 22.81 -37.36 0.57
C ILE A 148 24.32 -37.58 0.63
N LEU A 149 25.08 -36.57 1.09
CA LEU A 149 26.53 -36.69 1.21
C LEU A 149 26.95 -37.86 2.10
N ASN A 150 26.29 -38.04 3.25
CA ASN A 150 26.55 -39.16 4.15
C ASN A 150 26.23 -40.53 3.50
N LEU A 151 25.11 -40.62 2.77
CA LEU A 151 24.73 -41.86 2.08
C LEU A 151 25.69 -42.22 0.95
N THR A 152 26.26 -41.22 0.26
CA THR A 152 27.25 -41.46 -0.81
C THR A 152 28.66 -41.74 -0.30
N ALA A 153 28.95 -41.40 0.95
CA ALA A 153 30.24 -41.67 1.60
C ALA A 153 30.29 -43.04 2.30
N SER A 154 29.16 -43.75 2.35
CA SER A 154 28.99 -45.10 2.93
C SER A 154 29.22 -46.17 1.87
#